data_AF-A0A0K0EFZ0-F1
#
_entry.id   AF-A0A0K0EFZ0-F1
#
_cell.length_a   1.000
_cell.length_b   1.000
_cell.length_c   1.000
_cell.angle_alpha   90.00
_cell.angle_beta   90.00
_cell.angle_gamma   90.00
#
_symmetry.space_group_name_H-M   'P 1'
#
loop_
_entity.id
_entity.type
_entity.pdbx_description
1 polymer ?
#
loop_
_entity_poly.entity_id
_entity_poly.type
_entity_poly.pdbx_seq_one_letter_code
_entity_poly.pdbx_strand_id
1 'polypeptide(L)'
;MRVVLFFFAFISIASAVFIDDFFNLPDHVLARIPLFAPEGVSCNDVKFKYCQAEFNKALNIDQSLTWRNGTDFLKAVKKAIVSNGTDIGFIGTCQARKSFYNCFGDTYSACVNNYYLISKMSSSDKLSNAYRYTGIFKELDFVCNGGFEIAINEYSTIIGLDTSTTAIQCMNTFDSSITHESAQICKAAGTFSTCLQNYFNQQLGLVEGWWACEKTRSAFAETCSQIRCLVTSTPSN
;
A
#
# COMPACT_ATOMS: atom_id res chain seq x y z
N MET A 1 -20.48 6.56 42.61
CA MET A 1 -19.26 6.52 41.78
C MET A 1 -19.55 5.72 40.51
N ARG A 2 -19.75 6.36 39.37
CA ARG A 2 -19.82 5.68 38.07
C ARG A 2 -18.41 5.68 37.48
N VAL A 3 -17.71 4.55 37.60
CA VAL A 3 -16.43 4.34 36.92
C VAL A 3 -16.76 4.05 35.46
N VAL A 4 -16.64 5.06 34.60
CA VAL A 4 -16.71 4.88 33.15
C VAL A 4 -15.38 4.27 32.73
N LEU A 5 -15.34 2.93 32.66
CA LEU A 5 -14.25 2.19 32.06
C LEU A 5 -14.22 2.51 30.56
N PHE A 6 -13.32 3.41 30.16
CA PHE A 6 -12.92 3.57 28.77
C PHE A 6 -12.23 2.27 28.34
N PHE A 7 -13.01 1.33 27.82
CA PHE A 7 -12.49 0.26 26.99
C PHE A 7 -11.91 0.93 25.73
N PHE A 8 -10.61 1.20 25.75
CA PHE A 8 -9.85 1.32 24.51
C PHE A 8 -9.97 -0.04 23.83
N ALA A 9 -10.97 -0.16 22.96
CA ALA A 9 -11.00 -1.22 21.98
C ALA A 9 -9.67 -1.10 21.24
N PHE A 10 -8.77 -2.07 21.46
CA PHE A 10 -7.71 -2.37 20.52
C PHE A 10 -8.43 -2.79 19.24
N ILE A 11 -8.88 -1.81 18.45
CA ILE A 11 -9.31 -2.03 17.08
C ILE A 11 -8.09 -2.66 16.45
N SER A 12 -8.19 -3.94 16.14
CA SER A 12 -7.19 -4.65 15.37
C SER A 12 -6.98 -3.80 14.12
N ILE A 13 -5.81 -3.17 13.99
CA ILE A 13 -5.39 -2.31 12.86
C ILE A 13 -5.17 -3.18 11.59
N ALA A 14 -5.94 -4.26 11.45
CA ALA A 14 -5.92 -5.14 10.30
C ALA A 14 -6.76 -4.55 9.15
N SER A 15 -7.68 -3.63 9.42
CA SER A 15 -8.45 -2.91 8.42
C SER A 15 -7.63 -1.76 7.82
N ALA A 16 -7.71 -1.56 6.52
CA ALA A 16 -6.87 -0.67 5.71
C ALA A 16 -6.71 0.74 6.32
N VAL A 17 -5.48 1.23 6.35
CA VAL A 17 -5.14 2.61 6.73
C VAL A 17 -4.23 3.12 5.64
N PHE A 18 -4.76 3.88 4.68
CA PHE A 18 -4.09 4.47 3.51
C PHE A 18 -3.31 3.53 2.58
N ILE A 19 -3.02 2.32 3.03
CA ILE A 19 -2.23 1.28 2.39
C ILE A 19 -3.03 -0.01 2.55
N ASP A 20 -3.27 -0.67 1.43
CA ASP A 20 -4.01 -1.93 1.36
C ASP A 20 -3.04 -3.13 1.41
N ASP A 21 -3.52 -4.31 1.82
CA ASP A 21 -2.70 -5.54 1.84
C ASP A 21 -2.98 -6.43 0.63
N PHE A 22 -2.88 -5.85 -0.57
CA PHE A 22 -3.19 -6.52 -1.85
C PHE A 22 -2.42 -7.83 -2.09
N PHE A 23 -1.25 -7.96 -1.48
CA PHE A 23 -0.32 -9.04 -1.74
C PHE A 23 -0.28 -10.08 -0.63
N ASN A 24 -1.35 -10.15 0.18
CA ASN A 24 -1.63 -11.29 1.07
C ASN A 24 -2.12 -12.53 0.29
N LEU A 25 -1.37 -12.93 -0.74
CA LEU A 25 -1.79 -13.95 -1.69
C LEU A 25 -0.92 -15.21 -1.60
N PRO A 26 -1.45 -16.37 -2.01
CA PRO A 26 -0.66 -17.58 -2.12
C PRO A 26 0.53 -17.42 -3.07
N ASP A 27 1.65 -18.07 -2.76
CA ASP A 27 2.88 -17.96 -3.55
C ASP A 27 2.67 -18.41 -5.02
N HIS A 28 1.82 -19.40 -5.28
CA HIS A 28 1.52 -19.83 -6.66
C HIS A 28 0.80 -18.77 -7.49
N VAL A 29 0.12 -17.81 -6.85
CA VAL A 29 -0.50 -16.65 -7.50
C VAL A 29 0.56 -15.61 -7.77
N LEU A 30 1.33 -15.25 -6.74
CA LEU A 30 2.36 -14.22 -6.82
C LEU A 30 3.47 -14.57 -7.82
N ALA A 31 3.90 -15.84 -7.86
CA ALA A 31 4.96 -16.31 -8.76
C ALA A 31 4.62 -16.22 -10.26
N ARG A 32 3.34 -15.97 -10.59
CA ARG A 32 2.88 -15.80 -11.97
C ARG A 32 2.71 -14.33 -12.38
N ILE A 33 2.92 -13.39 -11.47
CA ILE A 33 2.91 -11.97 -11.79
C ILE A 33 4.21 -11.64 -12.55
N PRO A 34 4.13 -11.03 -13.75
CA PRO A 34 5.31 -10.61 -14.50
C PRO A 34 6.22 -9.68 -13.67
N LEU A 35 7.52 -9.92 -13.72
CA LEU A 35 8.55 -9.10 -13.08
C LEU A 35 9.20 -8.19 -14.12
N PHE A 36 9.38 -6.92 -13.76
CA PHE A 36 9.96 -5.91 -14.64
C PHE A 36 11.28 -5.42 -14.04
N ALA A 37 12.36 -5.54 -14.80
CA ALA A 37 13.67 -4.99 -14.44
C ALA A 37 13.84 -3.61 -15.09
N PRO A 38 14.15 -2.55 -14.33
CA PRO A 38 14.48 -1.26 -14.92
C PRO A 38 15.76 -1.34 -15.77
N GLU A 39 15.74 -0.74 -16.95
CA GLU A 39 16.89 -0.72 -17.86
C GLU A 39 17.95 0.29 -17.41
N GLY A 40 19.23 -0.07 -17.54
CA GLY A 40 20.36 0.85 -17.36
C GLY A 40 20.66 1.30 -15.93
N VAL A 41 19.91 0.82 -14.92
CA VAL A 41 20.09 1.18 -13.51
C VAL A 41 20.18 -0.07 -12.66
N SER A 42 21.14 -0.12 -11.73
CA SER A 42 21.31 -1.24 -10.81
C SER A 42 21.18 -0.78 -9.36
N CYS A 43 20.72 -1.69 -8.50
CA CYS A 43 20.62 -1.41 -7.08
C CYS A 43 21.95 -1.67 -6.36
N ASN A 44 22.34 -0.73 -5.49
CA ASN A 44 23.46 -0.92 -4.57
C ASN A 44 22.96 -1.41 -3.21
N ASP A 45 23.29 -2.66 -2.84
CA ASP A 45 22.85 -3.30 -1.60
C ASP A 45 23.22 -2.51 -0.32
N VAL A 46 24.41 -1.90 -0.29
CA VAL A 46 24.87 -1.11 0.87
C VAL A 46 24.01 0.14 1.02
N LYS A 47 23.75 0.82 -0.10
CA LYS A 47 22.88 1.99 -0.15
C LYS A 47 21.44 1.64 0.22
N PHE A 48 20.92 0.50 -0.25
CA PHE A 48 19.59 0.01 0.13
C PHE A 48 19.49 -0.11 1.64
N LYS A 49 20.37 -0.89 2.27
CA LYS A 49 20.33 -1.12 3.72
C LYS A 49 20.38 0.20 4.50
N TYR A 50 21.22 1.14 4.07
CA TYR A 50 21.29 2.46 4.67
C TYR A 50 19.97 3.24 4.54
N CYS A 51 19.43 3.36 3.32
CA CYS A 51 18.18 4.10 3.10
C CYS A 51 16.99 3.47 3.84
N GLN A 52 16.92 2.14 3.90
CA GLN A 52 15.92 1.42 4.71
C GLN A 52 16.03 1.76 6.19
N ALA A 53 17.23 1.75 6.76
CA ALA A 53 17.44 2.06 8.16
C ALA A 53 17.04 3.50 8.49
N GLU A 54 17.38 4.46 7.62
CA GLU A 54 16.96 5.86 7.79
C GLU A 54 15.45 6.04 7.70
N PHE A 55 14.77 5.31 6.81
CA PHE A 55 13.29 5.31 6.76
C PHE A 55 12.69 4.74 8.05
N ASN A 56 13.20 3.61 8.53
CA ASN A 56 12.70 2.98 9.75
C ASN A 56 12.90 3.91 10.97
N LYS A 57 14.06 4.55 11.04
CA LYS A 57 14.37 5.55 12.07
C LYS A 57 13.43 6.75 12.00
N ALA A 58 13.16 7.28 10.81
CA ALA A 58 12.25 8.41 10.62
C ALA A 58 10.81 8.10 11.07
N LEU A 59 10.35 6.86 10.92
CA LEU A 59 9.04 6.40 11.40
C LEU A 59 9.05 5.87 12.84
N ASN A 60 10.21 5.84 13.50
CA ASN A 60 10.37 5.22 14.82
C ASN A 60 9.84 3.76 14.86
N ILE A 61 10.17 2.97 13.84
CA ILE A 61 9.87 1.53 13.76
C ILE A 61 11.14 0.70 13.93
N ASP A 62 11.00 -0.60 14.14
CA ASP A 62 12.12 -1.53 14.33
C ASP A 62 13.09 -1.45 13.14
N GLN A 63 14.34 -1.09 13.43
CA GLN A 63 15.40 -0.89 12.44
C GLN A 63 15.80 -2.19 11.73
N SER A 64 15.44 -3.36 12.26
CA SER A 64 15.68 -4.66 11.62
C SER A 64 14.66 -4.99 10.52
N LEU A 65 13.54 -4.27 10.44
CA LEU A 65 12.51 -4.52 9.42
C LEU A 65 13.03 -4.14 8.03
N THR A 66 12.86 -5.06 7.09
CA THR A 66 13.21 -4.87 5.68
C THR A 66 12.14 -5.48 4.78
N TRP A 67 12.35 -5.45 3.47
CA TRP A 67 11.53 -6.17 2.51
C TRP A 67 11.39 -7.67 2.79
N ARG A 68 12.35 -8.31 3.49
CA ARG A 68 12.27 -9.72 3.89
C ARG A 68 11.17 -9.99 4.91
N ASN A 69 10.73 -8.95 5.63
CA ASN A 69 9.71 -8.96 6.66
C ASN A 69 8.51 -8.07 6.27
N GLY A 70 8.18 -8.01 4.97
CA GLY A 70 7.16 -7.12 4.41
C GLY A 70 5.82 -7.08 5.16
N THR A 71 5.38 -8.20 5.73
CA THR A 71 4.16 -8.26 6.56
C THR A 71 4.26 -7.43 7.84
N ASP A 72 5.36 -7.57 8.58
CA ASP A 72 5.56 -6.85 9.84
C ASP A 72 5.95 -5.39 9.56
N PHE A 73 6.67 -5.16 8.46
CA PHE A 73 6.93 -3.83 7.94
C PHE A 73 5.63 -3.08 7.59
N LEU A 74 4.69 -3.71 6.86
CA LEU A 74 3.37 -3.15 6.55
C LEU A 74 2.63 -2.71 7.83
N LYS A 75 2.56 -3.59 8.83
CA LYS A 75 1.90 -3.30 10.11
C LYS A 75 2.56 -2.12 10.81
N ALA A 76 3.89 -2.08 10.82
CA ALA A 76 4.64 -1.00 11.46
C ALA A 76 4.40 0.36 10.76
N VAL A 77 4.41 0.38 9.42
CA VAL A 77 4.11 1.59 8.62
C VAL A 77 2.66 2.05 8.84
N LYS A 78 1.67 1.14 8.78
CA LYS A 78 0.26 1.47 9.07
C LYS A 78 0.11 2.09 10.46
N LYS A 79 0.75 1.48 11.48
CA LYS A 79 0.74 2.00 12.84
C LYS A 79 1.38 3.39 12.94
N ALA A 80 2.44 3.65 12.19
CA ALA A 80 3.08 4.97 12.14
C ALA A 80 2.15 6.02 11.50
N ILE A 81 1.43 5.68 10.44
CA ILE A 81 0.46 6.56 9.76
C ILE A 81 -0.64 7.02 10.73
N VAL A 82 -1.30 6.09 11.43
CA VAL A 82 -2.37 6.43 12.41
C VAL A 82 -1.83 6.80 13.79
N SER A 83 -0.53 6.92 13.97
CA SER A 83 0.03 7.28 15.26
C SER A 83 -0.52 8.64 15.70
N ASN A 84 -0.86 8.74 16.99
CA ASN A 84 -1.49 9.90 17.61
C ASN A 84 -2.94 10.20 17.16
N GLY A 85 -3.54 9.37 16.30
CA GLY A 85 -4.94 9.53 15.87
C GLY A 85 -5.20 10.80 15.04
N THR A 86 -4.14 11.48 14.61
CA THR A 86 -4.18 12.66 13.76
C THR A 86 -3.45 12.41 12.45
N ASP A 87 -3.58 13.35 11.53
CA ASP A 87 -2.92 13.40 10.23
C ASP A 87 -1.39 13.59 10.34
N ILE A 88 -0.88 13.96 11.52
CA ILE A 88 0.57 14.14 11.79
C ILE A 88 1.37 12.88 11.44
N GLY A 89 0.86 11.69 11.80
CA GLY A 89 1.52 10.42 11.47
C GLY A 89 1.61 10.18 9.96
N PHE A 90 0.56 10.55 9.23
CA PHE A 90 0.54 10.49 7.77
C PHE A 90 1.49 11.49 7.12
N ILE A 91 1.49 12.76 7.56
CA ILE A 91 2.44 13.78 7.10
C ILE A 91 3.88 13.31 7.35
N GLY A 92 4.18 12.82 8.55
CA GLY A 92 5.49 12.29 8.92
C GLY A 92 5.89 11.09 8.04
N THR A 93 4.93 10.21 7.73
CA THR A 93 5.15 9.08 6.81
C THR A 93 5.50 9.56 5.41
N CYS A 94 4.82 10.58 4.91
CA CYS A 94 5.13 11.17 3.61
C CYS A 94 6.48 11.87 3.56
N GLN A 95 6.87 12.54 4.64
CA GLN A 95 8.21 13.11 4.77
C GLN A 95 9.30 12.02 4.79
N ALA A 96 9.09 10.93 5.53
CA ALA A 96 10.01 9.79 5.55
C ALA A 96 10.13 9.14 4.17
N ARG A 97 9.01 8.93 3.45
CA ARG A 97 9.03 8.40 2.09
C ARG A 97 9.77 9.32 1.12
N LYS A 98 9.60 10.64 1.22
CA LYS A 98 10.35 11.60 0.40
C LYS A 98 11.86 11.49 0.65
N SER A 99 12.27 11.44 1.91
CA SER A 99 13.68 11.26 2.29
C SER A 99 14.23 9.91 1.81
N PHE A 100 13.42 8.85 1.86
CA PHE A 100 13.78 7.52 1.36
C PHE A 100 14.00 7.52 -0.15
N TYR A 101 13.08 8.10 -0.94
CA TYR A 101 13.26 8.28 -2.38
C TYR A 101 14.55 9.06 -2.70
N ASN A 102 14.75 10.20 -2.03
CA ASN A 102 15.93 11.04 -2.21
C ASN A 102 17.23 10.34 -1.81
N CYS A 103 17.18 9.47 -0.79
CA CYS A 103 18.32 8.67 -0.37
C CYS A 103 18.81 7.80 -1.52
N PHE A 104 17.91 7.11 -2.24
CA PHE A 104 18.25 6.32 -3.42
C PHE A 104 18.61 7.16 -4.64
N GLY A 105 17.92 8.29 -4.85
CA GLY A 105 17.99 9.05 -6.10
C GLY A 105 17.60 8.16 -7.29
N ASP A 106 18.38 8.21 -8.36
CA ASP A 106 18.10 7.52 -9.62
C ASP A 106 18.02 5.98 -9.51
N THR A 107 18.53 5.41 -8.41
CA THR A 107 18.49 3.95 -8.15
C THR A 107 17.21 3.47 -7.46
N TYR A 108 16.27 4.36 -7.14
CA TYR A 108 15.05 4.01 -6.40
C TYR A 108 14.25 2.90 -7.07
N SER A 109 13.95 3.06 -8.36
CA SER A 109 13.18 2.09 -9.14
C SER A 109 13.90 0.76 -9.32
N ALA A 110 15.24 0.74 -9.33
CA ALA A 110 16.03 -0.49 -9.41
C ALA A 110 16.07 -1.25 -8.07
N CYS A 111 15.98 -0.54 -6.94
CA CYS A 111 16.02 -1.14 -5.61
C CYS A 111 14.63 -1.54 -5.09
N VAL A 112 13.64 -0.65 -5.18
CA VAL A 112 12.28 -0.87 -4.67
C VAL A 112 11.44 -1.55 -5.75
N ASN A 113 11.85 -2.75 -6.13
CA ASN A 113 11.30 -3.47 -7.28
C ASN A 113 11.34 -4.98 -7.09
N ASN A 114 10.24 -5.66 -7.45
CA ASN A 114 10.08 -7.09 -7.20
C ASN A 114 11.10 -7.94 -7.95
N TYR A 115 11.50 -7.58 -9.18
CA TYR A 115 12.55 -8.29 -9.91
C TYR A 115 13.85 -8.34 -9.10
N TYR A 116 14.31 -7.18 -8.61
CA TYR A 116 15.53 -7.12 -7.81
C TYR A 116 15.34 -7.83 -6.46
N LEU A 117 14.28 -7.54 -5.70
CA LEU A 117 14.09 -8.13 -4.37
C LEU A 117 13.99 -9.66 -4.42
N ILE A 118 13.23 -10.21 -5.38
CA ILE A 118 13.07 -11.66 -5.55
C ILE A 118 14.40 -12.30 -5.95
N SER A 119 15.22 -11.63 -6.77
CA SER A 119 16.57 -12.13 -7.12
C SER A 119 17.52 -12.25 -5.92
N LYS A 120 17.20 -11.59 -4.80
CA LYS A 120 17.98 -11.60 -3.55
C LYS A 120 17.40 -12.55 -2.49
N MET A 121 16.30 -13.24 -2.79
CA MET A 121 15.68 -14.18 -1.87
C MET A 121 16.52 -15.45 -1.67
N SER A 122 16.39 -16.00 -0.48
CA SER A 122 16.82 -17.33 -0.08
C SER A 122 15.60 -18.24 0.07
N SER A 123 15.82 -19.53 0.30
CA SER A 123 14.73 -20.51 0.45
C SER A 123 13.84 -20.30 1.67
N SER A 124 14.24 -19.48 2.64
CA SER A 124 13.44 -19.16 3.83
C SER A 124 12.62 -17.88 3.68
N ASP A 125 12.84 -17.08 2.63
CA ASP A 125 12.08 -15.85 2.41
C ASP A 125 10.72 -16.14 1.78
N LYS A 126 9.73 -15.30 2.11
CA LYS A 126 8.38 -15.39 1.56
C LYS A 126 8.20 -14.43 0.40
N LEU A 127 7.64 -14.92 -0.70
CA LEU A 127 7.41 -14.11 -1.91
C LEU A 127 6.48 -12.93 -1.61
N SER A 128 5.42 -13.17 -0.83
CA SER A 128 4.48 -12.12 -0.39
C SER A 128 5.13 -10.97 0.37
N ASN A 129 6.25 -11.20 1.08
CA ASN A 129 6.95 -10.12 1.77
C ASN A 129 7.59 -9.12 0.79
N ALA A 130 8.17 -9.59 -0.32
CA ALA A 130 8.73 -8.72 -1.36
C ALA A 130 7.62 -7.91 -2.06
N TYR A 131 6.51 -8.56 -2.42
CA TYR A 131 5.37 -7.88 -3.04
C TYR A 131 4.69 -6.87 -2.13
N ARG A 132 4.46 -7.20 -0.85
CA ARG A 132 3.94 -6.25 0.15
C ARG A 132 4.84 -5.04 0.27
N TYR A 133 6.16 -5.27 0.37
CA TYR A 133 7.12 -4.20 0.50
C TYR A 133 7.06 -3.20 -0.67
N THR A 134 7.06 -3.69 -1.91
CA THR A 134 6.96 -2.82 -3.08
C THR A 134 5.57 -2.19 -3.22
N GLY A 135 4.50 -2.91 -2.86
CA GLY A 135 3.14 -2.40 -2.80
C GLY A 135 3.00 -1.17 -1.88
N ILE A 136 3.54 -1.26 -0.66
CA ILE A 136 3.55 -0.13 0.30
C ILE A 136 4.15 1.11 -0.35
N PHE A 137 5.32 0.99 -0.97
CA PHE A 137 5.98 2.15 -1.56
C PHE A 137 5.22 2.67 -2.78
N LYS A 138 4.64 1.81 -3.62
CA LYS A 138 3.80 2.26 -4.74
C LYS A 138 2.55 3.03 -4.28
N GLU A 139 1.91 2.57 -3.20
CA GLU A 139 0.77 3.29 -2.62
C GLU A 139 1.22 4.61 -1.98
N LEU A 140 2.31 4.60 -1.19
CA LEU A 140 2.91 5.82 -0.65
C LEU A 140 3.33 6.81 -1.75
N ASP A 141 3.83 6.32 -2.88
CA ASP A 141 4.19 7.14 -4.03
C ASP A 141 2.98 7.92 -4.56
N PHE A 142 1.79 7.35 -4.52
CA PHE A 142 0.57 8.07 -4.85
C PHE A 142 0.09 8.95 -3.70
N VAL A 143 -0.19 8.37 -2.52
CA VAL A 143 -0.86 9.09 -1.43
C VAL A 143 -0.02 10.23 -0.87
N CYS A 144 1.30 10.18 -0.98
CA CYS A 144 2.20 11.24 -0.54
C CYS A 144 2.59 12.24 -1.64
N ASN A 145 2.10 12.07 -2.87
CA ASN A 145 2.29 13.04 -3.95
C ASN A 145 0.92 13.43 -4.54
N GLY A 146 0.51 12.81 -5.65
CA GLY A 146 -0.72 13.19 -6.37
C GLY A 146 -2.01 13.02 -5.56
N GLY A 147 -2.00 12.17 -4.53
CA GLY A 147 -3.13 11.96 -3.64
C GLY A 147 -3.07 12.73 -2.32
N PHE A 148 -2.01 13.51 -2.05
CA PHE A 148 -1.75 14.03 -0.71
C PHE A 148 -2.79 15.06 -0.23
N GLU A 149 -3.15 16.01 -1.09
CA GLU A 149 -4.09 17.09 -0.71
C GLU A 149 -5.48 16.54 -0.35
N ILE A 150 -5.96 15.56 -1.11
CA ILE A 150 -7.24 14.89 -0.81
C ILE A 150 -7.12 14.08 0.47
N ALA A 151 -6.04 13.31 0.62
CA ALA A 151 -5.78 12.48 1.79
C ALA A 151 -5.72 13.28 3.09
N ILE A 152 -5.10 14.47 3.07
CA ILE A 152 -4.95 15.31 4.26
C ILE A 152 -6.24 16.05 4.60
N ASN A 153 -6.96 16.56 3.60
CA ASN A 153 -8.21 17.29 3.81
C ASN A 153 -9.31 16.39 4.37
N GLU A 154 -9.35 15.12 3.94
CA GLU A 154 -10.38 14.15 4.34
C GLU A 154 -9.84 13.04 5.25
N TYR A 155 -8.70 13.27 5.93
CA TYR A 155 -7.93 12.24 6.63
C TYR A 155 -8.77 11.34 7.54
N SER A 156 -9.55 11.95 8.44
CA SER A 156 -10.37 11.21 9.42
C SER A 156 -11.48 10.43 8.73
N THR A 157 -12.11 11.00 7.71
CA THR A 157 -13.18 10.34 6.96
C THR A 157 -12.63 9.19 6.12
N ILE A 158 -11.52 9.38 5.41
CA ILE A 158 -10.88 8.33 4.59
C ILE A 158 -10.49 7.13 5.44
N ILE A 159 -9.91 7.34 6.64
CA ILE A 159 -9.62 6.22 7.56
C ILE A 159 -10.91 5.48 7.96
N GLY A 160 -11.97 6.22 8.27
CA GLY A 160 -13.27 5.62 8.59
C GLY A 160 -13.85 4.80 7.43
N LEU A 161 -13.68 5.26 6.19
CA LEU A 161 -14.15 4.57 5.00
C LEU A 161 -13.31 3.34 4.63
N ASP A 162 -11.97 3.46 4.66
CA ASP A 162 -11.04 2.36 4.38
C ASP A 162 -11.19 1.19 5.38
N THR A 163 -11.64 1.49 6.61
CA THR A 163 -11.90 0.49 7.65
C THR A 163 -13.35 0.01 7.74
N SER A 164 -14.22 0.52 6.85
CA SER A 164 -15.63 0.17 6.84
C SER A 164 -15.90 -1.26 6.37
N THR A 165 -17.07 -1.78 6.74
CA THR A 165 -17.54 -3.09 6.26
C THR A 165 -17.58 -3.18 4.72
N THR A 166 -17.96 -2.09 4.05
CA THR A 166 -18.01 -2.05 2.58
C THR A 166 -16.62 -2.17 1.95
N ALA A 167 -15.63 -1.43 2.47
CA ALA A 167 -14.25 -1.52 1.98
C ALA A 167 -13.66 -2.93 2.22
N ILE A 168 -13.92 -3.52 3.40
CA ILE A 168 -13.53 -4.89 3.71
C ILE A 168 -14.18 -5.90 2.76
N GLN A 169 -15.45 -5.70 2.39
CA GLN A 169 -16.14 -6.55 1.40
C GLN A 169 -15.54 -6.43 0.00
N CYS A 170 -15.14 -5.23 -0.43
CA CYS A 170 -14.39 -5.06 -1.68
C CYS A 170 -13.11 -5.92 -1.65
N MET A 171 -12.33 -5.86 -0.55
CA MET A 171 -11.09 -6.63 -0.42
C MET A 171 -11.33 -8.14 -0.39
N ASN A 172 -12.32 -8.62 0.35
CA ASN A 172 -12.67 -10.04 0.37
C ASN A 172 -13.07 -10.55 -1.04
N THR A 173 -13.75 -9.72 -1.82
CA THR A 173 -14.10 -10.04 -3.21
C THR A 173 -12.85 -10.12 -4.09
N PHE A 174 -11.90 -9.20 -3.93
CA PHE A 174 -10.60 -9.25 -4.59
C PHE A 174 -9.86 -10.56 -4.26
N ASP A 175 -9.69 -10.87 -2.97
CA ASP A 175 -8.98 -12.07 -2.49
C ASP A 175 -9.60 -13.36 -3.04
N SER A 176 -10.93 -13.48 -2.98
CA SER A 176 -11.65 -14.65 -3.49
C SER A 176 -11.52 -14.82 -5.01
N SER A 177 -11.40 -13.72 -5.76
CA SER A 177 -11.31 -13.74 -7.23
C SER A 177 -9.97 -14.23 -7.76
N ILE A 178 -8.91 -14.16 -6.95
CA ILE A 178 -7.53 -14.47 -7.38
C ILE A 178 -6.95 -15.71 -6.70
N THR A 179 -7.58 -16.22 -5.64
CA THR A 179 -7.10 -17.39 -4.88
C THR A 179 -6.86 -18.61 -5.78
N HIS A 180 -7.65 -18.77 -6.85
CA HIS A 180 -7.58 -19.92 -7.76
C HIS A 180 -7.03 -19.60 -9.16
N GLU A 181 -7.01 -18.33 -9.58
CA GLU A 181 -6.64 -17.94 -10.94
C GLU A 181 -5.79 -16.66 -10.98
N SER A 182 -4.47 -16.80 -10.95
CA SER A 182 -3.54 -15.67 -11.02
C SER A 182 -3.71 -14.80 -12.27
N ALA A 183 -4.18 -15.39 -13.38
CA ALA A 183 -4.45 -14.68 -14.63
C ALA A 183 -5.51 -13.58 -14.46
N GLN A 184 -6.33 -13.67 -13.40
CA GLN A 184 -7.38 -12.70 -13.10
C GLN A 184 -6.91 -11.52 -12.24
N ILE A 185 -5.64 -11.45 -11.81
CA ILE A 185 -5.19 -10.41 -10.86
C ILE A 185 -5.54 -9.00 -11.33
N CYS A 186 -5.37 -8.75 -12.63
CA CYS A 186 -5.67 -7.46 -13.24
C CYS A 186 -7.17 -7.14 -13.34
N LYS A 187 -8.00 -8.16 -13.58
CA LYS A 187 -9.46 -8.02 -13.56
C LYS A 187 -9.97 -7.82 -12.12
N ALA A 188 -9.45 -8.59 -11.18
CA ALA A 188 -9.79 -8.48 -9.77
C ALA A 188 -9.39 -7.11 -9.21
N ALA A 189 -8.18 -6.63 -9.51
CA ALA A 189 -7.73 -5.31 -9.10
C ALA A 189 -8.59 -4.18 -9.69
N GLY A 190 -9.00 -4.29 -10.97
CA GLY A 190 -9.95 -3.35 -11.57
C GLY A 190 -11.35 -3.40 -10.94
N THR A 191 -11.82 -4.60 -10.58
CA THR A 191 -13.10 -4.77 -9.88
C THR A 191 -13.04 -4.16 -8.48
N PHE A 192 -11.92 -4.36 -7.76
CA PHE A 192 -11.67 -3.78 -6.45
C PHE A 192 -11.63 -2.25 -6.51
N SER A 193 -10.87 -1.67 -7.45
CA SER A 193 -10.76 -0.22 -7.58
C SER A 193 -12.11 0.42 -7.91
N THR A 194 -12.92 -0.21 -8.77
CA THR A 194 -14.30 0.22 -9.06
C THR A 194 -15.22 0.08 -7.85
N CYS A 195 -15.07 -0.97 -7.04
CA CYS A 195 -15.84 -1.16 -5.81
C CYS A 195 -15.58 -0.04 -4.80
N LEU A 196 -14.30 0.26 -4.51
CA LEU A 196 -13.93 1.35 -3.62
C LEU A 196 -14.32 2.71 -4.18
N GLN A 197 -14.12 2.96 -5.48
CA GLN A 197 -14.48 4.23 -6.09
C GLN A 197 -15.97 4.52 -5.96
N ASN A 198 -16.82 3.53 -6.26
CA ASN A 198 -18.26 3.67 -6.09
C ASN A 198 -18.64 3.97 -4.64
N TYR A 199 -17.99 3.30 -3.69
CA TYR A 199 -18.24 3.55 -2.28
C TYR A 199 -17.84 4.97 -1.87
N PHE A 200 -16.64 5.42 -2.21
CA PHE A 200 -16.15 6.76 -1.86
C PHE A 200 -16.93 7.87 -2.59
N ASN A 201 -17.35 7.65 -3.84
CA ASN A 201 -18.26 8.54 -4.57
C ASN A 201 -19.55 8.81 -3.78
N GLN A 202 -20.09 7.79 -3.11
CA GLN A 202 -21.34 7.89 -2.35
C GLN A 202 -21.15 8.56 -0.99
N GLN A 203 -19.95 8.48 -0.39
CA GLN A 203 -19.70 8.94 0.97
C GLN A 203 -19.08 10.34 1.03
N LEU A 204 -18.25 10.70 0.06
CA LEU A 204 -17.47 11.94 0.06
C LEU A 204 -17.67 12.75 -1.22
N GLY A 205 -17.50 12.10 -2.37
CA GLY A 205 -17.56 12.79 -3.66
C GLY A 205 -16.72 12.11 -4.73
N LEU A 206 -16.80 12.67 -5.95
CA LEU A 206 -16.17 12.08 -7.12
C LEU A 206 -14.64 12.14 -7.09
N VAL A 207 -14.08 13.15 -6.41
CA VAL A 207 -12.63 13.37 -6.29
C VAL A 207 -12.04 12.34 -5.33
N GLU A 208 -12.71 12.07 -4.21
CA GLU A 208 -12.31 11.08 -3.22
C GLU A 208 -12.52 9.66 -3.74
N GLY A 209 -13.56 9.44 -4.55
CA GLY A 209 -13.70 8.21 -5.30
C GLY A 209 -12.55 7.97 -6.28
N TRP A 210 -12.18 8.98 -7.06
CA TRP A 210 -11.01 8.91 -7.94
C TRP A 210 -9.74 8.60 -7.14
N TRP A 211 -9.55 9.24 -5.99
CA TRP A 211 -8.42 9.01 -5.11
C TRP A 211 -8.34 7.54 -4.64
N ALA A 212 -9.46 6.96 -4.21
CA ALA A 212 -9.50 5.56 -3.76
C ALA A 212 -9.18 4.57 -4.91
N CYS A 213 -9.64 4.88 -6.13
CA CYS A 213 -9.27 4.13 -7.31
C CYS A 213 -7.77 4.25 -7.62
N GLU A 214 -7.22 5.47 -7.63
CA GLU A 214 -5.81 5.71 -7.98
C GLU A 214 -4.84 5.09 -6.97
N LYS A 215 -5.20 5.06 -5.68
CA LYS A 215 -4.47 4.30 -4.65
C LYS A 215 -4.29 2.85 -5.08
N THR A 216 -5.38 2.18 -5.46
CA THR A 216 -5.34 0.80 -5.97
C THR A 216 -4.54 0.71 -7.26
N ARG A 217 -4.85 1.54 -8.26
CA ARG A 217 -4.20 1.50 -9.58
C ARG A 217 -2.67 1.61 -9.46
N SER A 218 -2.20 2.45 -8.54
CA SER A 218 -0.78 2.70 -8.32
C SER A 218 -0.03 1.44 -7.85
N ALA A 219 -0.64 0.63 -6.96
CA ALA A 219 -0.06 -0.65 -6.53
C ALA A 219 0.15 -1.63 -7.71
N PHE A 220 -0.70 -1.56 -8.74
CA PHE A 220 -0.69 -2.46 -9.90
C PHE A 220 -0.19 -1.82 -11.21
N ALA A 221 0.34 -0.59 -11.18
CA ALA A 221 0.59 0.20 -12.38
C ALA A 221 1.50 -0.47 -13.44
N GLU A 222 2.49 -1.23 -12.99
CA GLU A 222 3.42 -1.95 -13.86
C GLU A 222 2.80 -3.21 -14.51
N THR A 223 1.86 -3.86 -13.80
CA THR A 223 1.30 -5.15 -14.21
C THR A 223 -0.04 -4.99 -14.93
N CYS A 224 -0.86 -4.03 -14.50
CA CYS A 224 -2.26 -3.88 -14.90
C CYS A 224 -2.51 -2.49 -15.50
N SER A 225 -1.86 -2.23 -16.64
CA SER A 225 -1.90 -0.96 -17.34
C SER A 225 -3.27 -0.59 -17.91
N GLN A 226 -4.25 -1.49 -17.87
CA GLN A 226 -5.63 -1.26 -18.31
C GLN A 226 -6.53 -0.65 -17.23
N ILE A 227 -6.15 -0.66 -15.96
CA ILE A 227 -6.96 -0.05 -14.89
C ILE A 227 -7.01 1.46 -15.11
N ARG A 228 -8.21 2.04 -15.07
CA ARG A 228 -8.49 3.47 -15.27
C ARG A 228 -9.26 4.01 -14.08
N CYS A 229 -8.87 5.19 -13.63
CA CYS A 229 -9.58 5.94 -12.60
C CYS A 229 -9.95 7.30 -13.18
N LEU A 230 -11.24 7.48 -13.44
CA LEU A 230 -11.80 8.72 -13.97
C LEU A 230 -12.64 9.38 -12.88
N VAL A 231 -12.70 10.71 -12.86
CA VAL A 231 -13.64 11.45 -11.99
C VAL A 231 -15.04 11.31 -12.62
N THR A 232 -15.78 10.29 -12.20
CA THR A 232 -17.10 9.94 -12.74
C THR A 232 -18.00 9.33 -11.68
N SER A 233 -19.31 9.55 -11.80
CA SER A 233 -20.34 8.89 -11.00
C SER A 233 -20.63 7.45 -11.42
N THR A 234 -20.09 7.00 -12.57
CA THR A 234 -20.27 5.63 -13.10
C THR A 234 -18.92 4.97 -13.45
N PRO A 235 -18.06 4.69 -12.46
CA PRO A 235 -16.78 4.03 -12.69
C PRO A 235 -16.93 2.59 -13.19
N SER A 236 -16.01 2.17 -14.05
CA SER A 236 -15.92 0.80 -14.57
C SER A 236 -14.49 0.47 -15.00
N ASN A 237 -14.08 -0.80 -14.83
CA ASN A 237 -12.83 -1.37 -15.32
C ASN A 237 -13.08 -2.70 -16.02
#